data_AF-A0A1V6DQN7-F1
#
_entry.id   AF-A0A1V6DQN7-F1
#
_cell.length_a   1.000
_cell.length_b   1.000
_cell.length_c   1.000
_cell.angle_alpha   90.00
_cell.angle_beta   90.00
_cell.angle_gamma   90.00
#
_symmetry.space_group_name_H-M   'P 1'
#
loop_
_entity.id
_entity.type
_entity.pdbx_description
1 polymer ?
#
loop_
_entity_poly.entity_id
_entity_poly.type
_entity_poly.pdbx_seq_one_letter_code
_entity_poly.pdbx_strand_id
1 'polypeptide(L)'
;MDAKLVFLAQSMRAKLLTTDYNLAKMAEFHGVHWLNLSALSRALRPEMVLGEVFEVELVKAGKEPGQAVGYLEDGSMVVVANGHEHIGKRVDAEIISILPSAGGKMVFAKLLGDPASR
;
A
#
# COMPACT_ATOMS: atom_id res chain seq x y z
N MET A 1 -1.68 -7.60 -33.90
CA MET A 1 -2.95 -7.19 -33.27
C MET A 1 -2.77 -5.83 -32.59
N ASP A 2 -1.71 -5.69 -31.79
CA ASP A 2 -1.30 -4.46 -31.07
C ASP A 2 -1.18 -3.21 -31.95
N ALA A 3 -0.56 -3.34 -33.14
CA ALA A 3 -0.44 -2.23 -34.09
C ALA A 3 -1.81 -1.63 -34.51
N LYS A 4 -2.87 -2.46 -34.56
CA LYS A 4 -4.22 -1.97 -34.88
C LYS A 4 -4.80 -1.12 -33.74
N LEU A 5 -4.52 -1.48 -32.49
CA LEU A 5 -4.98 -0.73 -31.32
C LEU A 5 -4.29 0.63 -31.23
N VAL A 6 -2.97 0.67 -31.46
CA VAL A 6 -2.19 1.91 -31.49
C VAL A 6 -2.65 2.82 -32.64
N PHE A 7 -2.84 2.25 -33.84
CA PHE A 7 -3.31 3.01 -34.99
C PHE A 7 -4.73 3.57 -34.79
N LEU A 8 -5.62 2.79 -34.20
CA LEU A 8 -6.97 3.22 -33.87
C LEU A 8 -6.95 4.37 -32.84
N ALA A 9 -6.16 4.23 -31.76
CA ALA A 9 -6.02 5.26 -30.75
C ALA A 9 -5.47 6.57 -31.35
N GLN A 10 -4.47 6.48 -32.23
CA GLN A 10 -3.91 7.63 -32.93
C GLN A 10 -4.94 8.31 -33.84
N SER A 11 -5.67 7.53 -34.65
CA SER A 11 -6.69 8.04 -35.57
C SER A 11 -7.84 8.74 -34.83
N MET A 12 -8.19 8.24 -33.66
CA MET A 12 -9.24 8.80 -32.80
C MET A 12 -8.75 9.92 -31.88
N ARG A 13 -7.44 10.22 -31.85
CA ARG A 13 -6.79 11.06 -30.83
C ARG A 13 -7.14 10.63 -29.39
N ALA A 14 -7.28 9.32 -29.19
CA ALA A 14 -7.57 8.71 -27.91
C ALA A 14 -6.29 8.38 -27.14
N LYS A 15 -6.44 8.17 -25.83
CA LYS A 15 -5.38 7.64 -24.97
C LYS A 15 -5.54 6.13 -24.84
N LEU A 16 -4.43 5.43 -24.70
CA LEU A 16 -4.44 3.99 -24.48
C LEU A 16 -4.39 3.66 -22.98
N LEU A 17 -5.30 2.82 -22.50
CA LEU A 17 -5.25 2.25 -21.16
C LEU A 17 -4.92 0.77 -21.26
N THR A 18 -3.78 0.34 -20.73
CA THR A 18 -3.32 -1.05 -20.87
C THR A 18 -2.50 -1.50 -19.67
N THR A 19 -2.42 -2.80 -19.44
CA THR A 19 -1.45 -3.44 -18.53
C THR A 19 -0.31 -4.14 -19.28
N ASP A 20 -0.41 -4.25 -20.61
CA ASP A 20 0.58 -4.89 -21.47
C ASP A 20 1.77 -3.96 -21.76
N TYR A 21 2.98 -4.44 -21.44
CA TYR A 21 4.22 -3.69 -21.60
C TYR A 21 4.61 -3.46 -23.07
N ASN A 22 4.41 -4.45 -23.94
CA ASN A 22 4.81 -4.37 -25.34
C ASN A 22 3.90 -3.38 -26.10
N LEU A 23 2.60 -3.42 -25.83
CA LEU A 23 1.65 -2.47 -26.38
C LEU A 23 1.92 -1.04 -25.86
N ALA A 24 2.29 -0.89 -24.59
CA ALA A 24 2.69 0.40 -24.03
C ALA A 24 3.94 0.96 -24.71
N LYS A 25 4.98 0.14 -24.93
CA LYS A 25 6.20 0.55 -25.65
C LYS A 25 5.91 0.94 -27.10
N MET A 26 5.02 0.21 -27.76
CA MET A 26 4.58 0.55 -29.11
C MET A 26 3.80 1.88 -29.12
N ALA A 27 2.89 2.10 -28.17
CA ALA A 27 2.16 3.36 -28.03
C ALA A 27 3.12 4.55 -27.81
N GLU A 28 4.10 4.39 -26.93
CA GLU A 28 5.14 5.39 -26.66
C GLU A 28 5.94 5.73 -27.94
N PHE A 29 6.38 4.70 -28.68
CA PHE A 29 7.10 4.90 -29.95
C PHE A 29 6.29 5.67 -30.99
N HIS A 30 4.98 5.42 -31.05
CA HIS A 30 4.06 6.10 -31.99
C HIS A 30 3.49 7.42 -31.46
N GLY A 31 3.96 7.91 -30.30
CA GLY A 31 3.51 9.18 -29.71
C GLY A 31 2.06 9.15 -29.19
N VAL A 32 1.51 7.96 -28.94
CA VAL A 32 0.17 7.79 -28.34
C VAL A 32 0.32 7.81 -26.82
N HIS A 33 -0.33 8.79 -26.18
CA HIS A 33 -0.39 8.85 -24.72
C HIS A 33 -1.03 7.59 -24.16
N TRP A 34 -0.40 7.01 -23.14
CA TRP A 34 -0.88 5.79 -22.52
C TRP A 34 -0.81 5.86 -20.99
N LEU A 35 -1.63 5.03 -20.35
CA LEU A 35 -1.68 4.88 -18.90
C LEU A 35 -1.66 3.39 -18.54
N ASN A 36 -0.88 3.05 -17.50
CA ASN A 36 -0.88 1.72 -16.94
C ASN A 36 -2.02 1.58 -15.90
N LEU A 37 -2.98 0.69 -16.15
CA LEU A 37 -4.12 0.50 -15.24
C LEU A 37 -3.68 -0.01 -13.86
N SER A 38 -2.66 -0.86 -13.79
CA SER A 38 -2.10 -1.34 -12.53
C SER A 38 -1.34 -0.25 -11.76
N ALA A 39 -0.78 0.74 -12.46
CA ALA A 39 -0.17 1.89 -11.78
C ALA A 39 -1.24 2.82 -11.20
N LEU A 40 -2.32 3.07 -11.95
CA LEU A 40 -3.46 3.84 -11.47
C LEU A 40 -4.09 3.20 -10.22
N SER A 41 -4.30 1.88 -10.24
CA SER A 41 -4.89 1.18 -9.08
C SER A 41 -4.01 1.29 -7.82
N ARG A 42 -2.69 1.29 -7.95
CA ARG A 42 -1.77 1.53 -6.83
C ARG A 42 -1.82 2.98 -6.35
N ALA A 43 -1.91 3.95 -7.25
CA ALA A 43 -1.97 5.37 -6.91
C ALA A 43 -3.26 5.77 -6.18
N LEU A 44 -4.34 4.99 -6.33
CA LEU A 44 -5.61 5.19 -5.63
C LEU A 44 -5.66 4.54 -4.23
N ARG A 45 -4.64 3.76 -3.85
CA ARG A 45 -4.61 3.16 -2.51
C ARG A 45 -4.39 4.28 -1.48
N PRO A 46 -5.13 4.30 -0.35
CA PRO A 46 -4.87 5.23 0.72
C PRO A 46 -3.39 5.25 1.10
N GLU A 47 -2.79 6.43 1.15
CA GLU A 47 -1.39 6.59 1.48
C GLU A 47 -1.25 6.83 2.98
N MET A 48 -0.64 5.88 3.68
CA MET A 48 -0.26 6.04 5.08
C MET A 48 0.85 7.08 5.22
N VAL A 49 0.72 7.97 6.18
CA VAL A 49 1.68 9.07 6.42
C VAL A 49 2.39 8.89 7.76
N LEU A 50 3.65 9.31 7.84
CA LEU A 50 4.38 9.36 9.11
C LEU A 50 3.66 10.28 10.11
N GLY A 51 3.53 9.84 11.36
CA GLY A 51 2.81 10.55 12.41
C GLY A 51 1.28 10.37 12.37
N GLU A 52 0.75 9.67 11.36
CA GLU A 52 -0.67 9.31 11.33
C GLU A 52 -0.98 8.33 12.47
N VAL A 53 -2.13 8.53 13.11
CA VAL A 53 -2.64 7.66 14.17
C VAL A 53 -3.78 6.82 13.62
N PHE A 54 -3.73 5.52 13.87
CA PHE A 54 -4.71 4.56 13.39
C PHE A 54 -4.95 3.49 14.45
N GLU A 55 -6.13 2.88 14.40
CA GLU A 55 -6.47 1.75 15.26
C GLU A 55 -5.99 0.44 14.62
N VAL A 56 -5.36 -0.43 15.41
CA VAL A 56 -4.96 -1.77 14.96
C VAL A 56 -5.18 -2.81 16.04
N GLU A 57 -5.68 -3.98 15.64
CA GLU A 57 -5.76 -5.13 16.52
C GLU A 57 -4.41 -5.85 16.59
N LEU A 58 -3.90 -6.06 17.80
CA LEU A 58 -2.65 -6.77 18.02
C LEU A 58 -2.92 -8.27 18.12
N VAL A 59 -2.41 -9.04 17.17
CA VAL A 59 -2.78 -10.45 16.98
C VAL A 59 -1.74 -11.40 17.60
N LYS A 60 -0.45 -11.01 17.58
CA LYS A 60 0.63 -11.88 18.05
C LYS A 60 1.85 -11.09 18.52
N ALA A 61 2.77 -11.77 19.20
CA ALA A 61 4.07 -11.21 19.57
C ALA A 61 4.93 -10.89 18.33
N GLY A 62 5.67 -9.78 18.42
CA GLY A 62 6.66 -9.40 17.42
C GLY A 62 8.00 -10.12 17.59
N LYS A 63 8.98 -9.72 16.78
CA LYS A 63 10.30 -10.35 16.78
C LYS A 63 11.14 -9.90 17.97
N GLU A 64 11.12 -8.61 18.27
CA GLU A 64 11.87 -8.05 19.40
C GLU A 64 11.03 -8.04 20.69
N PRO A 65 11.66 -8.12 21.87
CA PRO A 65 10.97 -8.01 23.14
C PRO A 65 10.11 -6.73 23.22
N GLY A 66 8.88 -6.87 23.74
CA GLY A 66 7.93 -5.76 23.86
C GLY A 66 7.16 -5.42 22.58
N GLN A 67 7.47 -6.03 21.44
CA GLN A 67 6.71 -5.83 20.20
C GLN A 67 5.45 -6.70 20.13
N ALA A 68 4.44 -6.15 19.45
CA ALA A 68 3.29 -6.89 18.96
C ALA A 68 3.06 -6.64 17.47
N VAL A 69 2.37 -7.55 16.81
CA VAL A 69 2.07 -7.50 15.38
C VAL A 69 0.57 -7.51 15.16
N GLY A 70 0.10 -6.57 14.35
CA GLY A 70 -1.24 -6.51 13.79
C GLY A 70 -1.20 -6.48 12.27
N TYR A 71 -2.39 -6.43 11.66
CA TYR A 71 -2.56 -6.36 10.23
C TYR A 71 -3.63 -5.33 9.86
N LEU A 72 -3.39 -4.56 8.80
CA LEU A 72 -4.41 -3.69 8.22
C LEU A 72 -5.33 -4.49 7.28
N GLU A 73 -6.45 -3.88 6.89
CA GLU A 73 -7.42 -4.50 5.97
C GLU A 73 -6.81 -4.88 4.61
N ASP A 74 -5.79 -4.15 4.18
CA ASP A 74 -5.08 -4.42 2.92
C ASP A 74 -3.99 -5.50 3.03
N GLY A 75 -3.83 -6.10 4.22
CA GLY A 75 -2.83 -7.14 4.51
C GLY A 75 -1.47 -6.60 4.94
N SER A 76 -1.27 -5.28 5.00
CA SER A 76 -0.02 -4.69 5.49
C SER A 76 0.24 -5.10 6.95
N MET A 77 1.47 -5.53 7.23
CA MET A 77 1.89 -5.94 8.57
C MET A 77 2.25 -4.71 9.39
N VAL A 78 1.69 -4.59 10.59
CA VAL A 78 1.96 -3.50 11.52
C VAL A 78 2.72 -4.04 12.72
N VAL A 79 3.90 -3.51 12.99
CA VAL A 79 4.73 -3.84 14.15
C VAL A 79 4.64 -2.68 15.14
N VAL A 80 4.02 -2.92 16.30
CA VAL A 80 3.82 -1.90 17.34
C VAL A 80 4.83 -2.11 18.47
N ALA A 81 5.65 -1.10 18.74
CA ALA A 81 6.53 -1.06 19.90
C ALA A 81 5.73 -0.88 21.20
N ASN A 82 6.16 -1.56 22.27
CA ASN A 82 5.47 -1.62 23.57
C ASN A 82 4.02 -2.14 23.49
N GLY A 83 3.69 -2.94 22.47
CA GLY A 83 2.34 -3.50 22.29
C GLY A 83 2.15 -4.90 22.88
N HIS A 84 3.20 -5.53 23.43
CA HIS A 84 3.13 -6.94 23.85
C HIS A 84 2.03 -7.22 24.89
N GLU A 85 1.84 -6.33 25.85
CA GLU A 85 0.81 -6.48 26.91
C GLU A 85 -0.62 -6.25 26.40
N HIS A 86 -0.76 -5.78 25.17
CA HIS A 86 -2.04 -5.44 24.54
C HIS A 86 -2.39 -6.40 23.40
N ILE A 87 -1.73 -7.55 23.29
CA ILE A 87 -2.11 -8.62 22.36
C ILE A 87 -3.55 -9.07 22.67
N GLY A 88 -4.36 -9.21 21.63
CA GLY A 88 -5.80 -9.48 21.68
C GLY A 88 -6.67 -8.23 21.83
N LYS A 89 -6.07 -7.02 21.89
CA LYS A 89 -6.79 -5.75 21.98
C LYS A 89 -6.57 -4.89 20.74
N ARG A 90 -7.52 -3.98 20.50
CA ARG A 90 -7.33 -2.86 19.58
C ARG A 90 -6.66 -1.70 20.29
N VAL A 91 -5.69 -1.09 19.63
CA VAL A 91 -4.90 0.02 20.16
C VAL A 91 -4.77 1.13 19.14
N ASP A 92 -4.71 2.37 19.63
CA ASP A 92 -4.27 3.51 18.82
C ASP A 92 -2.74 3.45 18.69
N ALA A 93 -2.24 3.49 17.47
CA ALA A 93 -0.81 3.47 17.18
C ALA A 93 -0.43 4.59 16.21
N GLU A 94 0.73 5.22 16.44
CA GLU A 94 1.27 6.27 15.58
C GLU A 94 2.37 5.72 14.68
N ILE A 95 2.25 5.96 13.37
CA ILE A 95 3.23 5.51 12.37
C ILE A 95 4.58 6.22 12.57
N ILE A 96 5.63 5.43 12.77
CA ILE A 96 7.02 5.89 12.87
C ILE A 96 7.79 5.63 11.58
N SER A 97 7.55 4.50 10.91
CA SER A 97 8.21 4.18 9.64
C SER A 97 7.41 3.19 8.79
N ILE A 98 7.66 3.22 7.49
CA ILE A 98 7.00 2.36 6.50
C ILE A 98 8.07 1.76 5.60
N LEU A 99 8.14 0.44 5.53
CA LEU A 99 9.08 -0.32 4.68
C LEU A 99 8.32 -1.18 3.66
N PRO A 100 8.80 -1.34 2.43
CA PRO A 100 8.27 -2.33 1.50
C PRO A 100 8.48 -3.76 2.03
N SER A 101 7.51 -4.64 1.81
CA SER A 101 7.61 -6.07 2.13
C SER A 101 7.05 -6.94 1.00
N ALA A 102 7.32 -8.25 1.02
CA ALA A 102 6.79 -9.18 0.03
C ALA A 102 5.25 -9.25 -0.01
N GLY A 103 4.58 -8.91 1.11
CA GLY A 103 3.13 -8.90 1.25
C GLY A 103 2.47 -7.52 1.09
N GLY A 104 3.24 -6.47 0.78
CA GLY A 104 2.73 -5.10 0.71
C GLY A 104 3.65 -4.12 1.44
N LYS A 105 3.13 -3.45 2.48
CA LYS A 105 3.91 -2.58 3.35
C LYS A 105 4.09 -3.23 4.72
N MET A 106 5.22 -2.96 5.35
CA MET A 106 5.48 -3.22 6.76
C MET A 106 5.55 -1.87 7.46
N VAL A 107 4.65 -1.65 8.40
CA VAL A 107 4.50 -0.39 9.14
C VAL A 107 5.06 -0.59 10.53
N PHE A 108 5.94 0.30 10.99
CA PHE A 108 6.37 0.36 12.37
C PHE A 108 5.65 1.50 13.05
N ALA A 109 5.05 1.22 14.20
CA ALA A 109 4.29 2.18 14.97
C ALA A 109 4.65 2.12 16.45
N LYS A 110 4.34 3.16 17.20
CA LYS A 110 4.36 3.16 18.68
C LYS A 110 2.95 3.18 19.20
N LEU A 111 2.73 2.48 20.30
CA LEU A 111 1.48 2.55 21.07
C LEU A 111 1.23 4.00 21.51
N LEU A 112 0.01 4.50 21.33
CA LEU A 112 -0.38 5.86 21.68
C LEU A 112 -1.37 5.85 22.86
N GLY A 113 -0.82 6.07 24.06
CA GLY A 113 -1.57 5.94 25.31
C GLY A 113 -1.78 4.49 25.73
N ASP A 114 -2.00 4.24 27.02
CA ASP A 114 -2.33 2.91 27.50
C ASP A 114 -3.86 2.70 27.37
N PRO A 115 -4.32 1.70 26.58
CA PRO A 115 -5.72 1.30 26.52
C PRO A 115 -6.37 1.03 27.88
N ALA A 116 -5.57 0.70 28.92
CA ALA A 116 -6.08 0.52 30.28
C ALA A 116 -6.40 1.83 31.02
N SER A 117 -6.07 3.00 30.43
CA SER A 117 -6.27 4.33 31.01
C SER A 117 -7.49 5.09 30.46
N ARG A 118 -8.33 4.46 29.62
CA ARG A 118 -9.56 5.05 29.06
C ARG A 118 -10.81 4.33 29.56
#